data_AF-A0A7Y5DTK6-F1
#
_entry.id   AF-A0A7Y5DTK6-F1
#
_cell.length_a   1.000
_cell.length_b   1.000
_cell.length_c   1.000
_cell.angle_alpha   90.00
_cell.angle_beta   90.00
_cell.angle_gamma   90.00
#
_symmetry.space_group_name_H-M   'P 1'
#
loop_
_entity.id
_entity.type
_entity.pdbx_description
1 polymer ?
#
loop_
_entity_poly.entity_id
_entity_poly.type
_entity_poly.pdbx_seq_one_letter_code
_entity_poly.pdbx_strand_id
1 'polypeptide(L)'
;MKSKLLITLLMAQCLLSACNTLDRHRVNTELAVQHEALAKHFEAEAAEIQAKIDEHKKFLSHFESKRYVYGRHADDLKAHSQEVIRIYEQAAIENRKMAEWVREAGH
;
A
#
# COMPACT_ATOMS: atom_id res chain seq x y z
N MET A 1 30.27 18.58 -50.30
CA MET A 1 30.72 17.53 -49.35
C MET A 1 30.38 17.87 -47.90
N LYS A 2 30.61 19.11 -47.44
CA LYS A 2 30.34 19.55 -46.05
C LYS A 2 28.85 19.45 -45.61
N SER A 3 27.91 19.76 -46.50
CA SER A 3 26.47 19.67 -46.21
C SER A 3 25.97 18.22 -46.04
N LYS A 4 26.50 17.25 -46.82
CA LYS A 4 26.14 15.83 -46.66
C LYS A 4 26.64 15.26 -45.32
N LEU A 5 27.83 15.69 -44.88
CA LEU A 5 28.42 15.35 -43.57
C LEU A 5 27.60 15.91 -42.39
N LEU A 6 27.11 17.14 -42.50
CA LEU A 6 26.24 17.76 -41.50
C LEU A 6 24.89 17.03 -41.37
N ILE A 7 24.29 16.64 -42.51
CA ILE A 7 23.01 15.92 -42.53
C ILE A 7 23.15 14.53 -41.91
N THR A 8 24.24 13.81 -42.20
CA THR A 8 24.50 12.48 -41.60
C THR A 8 24.73 12.57 -40.09
N LEU A 9 25.38 13.63 -39.60
CA LEU A 9 25.63 13.84 -38.17
C LEU A 9 24.32 14.12 -37.41
N LEU A 10 23.44 14.95 -37.98
CA LEU A 10 22.12 15.26 -37.42
C LEU A 10 21.19 14.04 -37.33
N MET A 11 21.16 13.20 -38.38
CA MET A 11 20.40 11.94 -38.37
C MET A 11 20.92 10.96 -37.31
N ALA A 12 22.25 10.86 -37.14
CA ALA A 12 22.85 10.00 -36.12
C ALA A 12 22.55 10.49 -34.69
N GLN A 13 22.58 11.81 -34.45
CA GLN A 13 22.17 12.38 -33.15
C GLN A 13 20.68 12.16 -32.86
N CYS A 14 19.81 12.21 -33.87
CA CYS A 14 18.37 11.97 -33.72
C CYS A 14 18.07 10.51 -33.31
N LEU A 15 18.77 9.53 -33.92
CA LEU A 15 18.62 8.11 -33.60
C LEU A 15 19.09 7.76 -32.18
N LEU A 16 20.19 8.36 -31.70
CA LEU A 16 20.68 8.14 -30.33
C LEU A 16 19.71 8.67 -29.26
N SER A 17 19.10 9.83 -29.47
CA SER A 17 18.12 10.41 -28.54
C SER A 17 16.84 9.58 -28.44
N ALA A 18 16.41 8.94 -29.53
CA ALA A 18 15.26 8.04 -29.53
C ALA A 18 15.51 6.75 -28.72
N CYS A 19 16.74 6.22 -28.74
CA CYS A 19 17.08 5.01 -27.99
C CYS A 19 17.04 5.24 -26.47
N ASN A 20 17.57 6.38 -26.00
CA ASN A 20 17.60 6.72 -24.57
C ASN A 20 16.23 7.04 -23.97
N THR A 21 15.29 7.55 -24.77
CA THR A 21 13.94 7.89 -24.32
C THR A 21 13.06 6.65 -24.23
N LEU A 22 13.20 5.71 -25.18
CA LEU A 22 12.42 4.46 -25.17
C LEU A 22 12.73 3.59 -23.95
N ASP A 23 14.01 3.39 -23.60
CA ASP A 23 14.38 2.63 -22.40
C ASP A 23 13.93 3.32 -21.12
N ARG A 24 14.01 4.66 -21.05
CA ARG A 24 13.52 5.45 -19.91
C ARG A 24 12.00 5.35 -19.74
N HIS A 25 11.24 5.44 -20.83
CA HIS A 25 9.79 5.29 -20.78
C HIS A 25 9.37 3.90 -20.29
N ARG A 26 10.08 2.85 -20.71
CA ARG A 26 9.81 1.47 -20.26
C ARG A 26 10.09 1.29 -18.77
N VAL A 27 11.26 1.73 -18.28
CA VAL A 27 11.61 1.67 -16.85
C VAL A 27 10.61 2.47 -15.99
N ASN A 28 10.23 3.67 -16.43
CA ASN A 28 9.25 4.49 -15.70
C ASN A 28 7.87 3.83 -15.65
N THR A 29 7.45 3.17 -16.73
CA THR A 29 6.15 2.46 -16.77
C THR A 29 6.15 1.25 -15.84
N GLU A 30 7.23 0.47 -15.83
CA GLU A 30 7.37 -0.68 -14.93
C GLU A 30 7.41 -0.26 -13.45
N LEU A 31 8.12 0.82 -13.14
CA LEU A 31 8.16 1.38 -11.79
C LEU A 31 6.78 1.91 -11.33
N ALA A 32 6.03 2.57 -12.21
CA ALA A 32 4.67 3.02 -11.91
C ALA A 32 3.72 1.85 -11.61
N VAL A 33 3.82 0.75 -12.38
CA VAL A 33 3.04 -0.47 -12.13
C VAL A 33 3.42 -1.10 -10.78
N GLN A 34 4.71 -1.10 -10.42
CA GLN A 34 5.17 -1.61 -9.14
C GLN A 34 4.67 -0.78 -7.95
N HIS A 35 4.72 0.56 -8.03
CA HIS A 35 4.17 1.43 -6.99
C HIS A 35 2.65 1.21 -6.82
N GLU A 36 1.91 1.12 -7.92
CA GLU A 36 0.46 0.87 -7.86
C GLU A 36 0.13 -0.50 -7.24
N ALA A 37 0.89 -1.54 -7.59
CA ALA A 37 0.72 -2.87 -7.00
C ALA A 37 1.01 -2.87 -5.50
N LEU A 38 2.06 -2.17 -5.06
CA LEU A 38 2.43 -2.07 -3.65
C LEU A 38 1.42 -1.25 -2.85
N ALA A 39 0.88 -0.16 -3.41
CA ALA A 39 -0.18 0.62 -2.76
C ALA A 39 -1.44 -0.23 -2.54
N LYS A 40 -1.86 -0.99 -3.56
CA LYS A 40 -2.99 -1.92 -3.47
C LYS A 40 -2.77 -3.02 -2.44
N HIS A 41 -1.55 -3.49 -2.28
CA HIS A 41 -1.22 -4.48 -1.25
C HIS A 41 -1.49 -3.95 0.15
N PHE A 42 -0.99 -2.75 0.48
CA PHE A 42 -1.25 -2.12 1.77
C PHE A 42 -2.74 -1.79 2.00
N GLU A 43 -3.48 -1.42 0.95
CA GLU A 43 -4.94 -1.26 1.06
C GLU A 43 -5.67 -2.56 1.37
N ALA A 44 -5.28 -3.66 0.71
CA ALA A 44 -5.84 -4.97 0.97
C ALA A 44 -5.54 -5.42 2.40
N GLU A 45 -4.31 -5.21 2.89
CA GLU A 45 -3.95 -5.49 4.28
C GLU A 45 -4.77 -4.64 5.26
N ALA A 46 -4.93 -3.34 5.00
CA ALA A 46 -5.78 -2.48 5.82
C ALA A 46 -7.25 -2.97 5.88
N ALA A 47 -7.77 -3.47 4.76
CA ALA A 47 -9.13 -4.03 4.68
C ALA A 47 -9.25 -5.35 5.46
N GLU A 48 -8.25 -6.22 5.39
CA GLU A 48 -8.21 -7.46 6.17
C GLU A 48 -8.14 -7.17 7.68
N ILE A 49 -7.29 -6.22 8.08
CA ILE A 49 -7.18 -5.79 9.48
C ILE A 49 -8.52 -5.19 9.94
N GLN A 50 -9.21 -4.42 9.10
CA GLN A 50 -10.54 -3.90 9.42
C GLN A 50 -11.56 -5.01 9.69
N ALA A 51 -11.55 -6.08 8.89
CA ALA A 51 -12.42 -7.22 9.12
C ALA A 51 -12.13 -7.91 10.47
N LYS A 52 -10.85 -8.02 10.86
CA LYS A 52 -10.45 -8.55 12.18
C LYS A 52 -10.89 -7.64 13.32
N ILE A 53 -10.79 -6.31 13.17
CA ILE A 53 -11.32 -5.35 14.14
C ILE A 53 -12.82 -5.59 14.37
N ASP A 54 -13.59 -5.76 13.30
CA ASP A 54 -15.03 -5.97 13.39
C ASP A 54 -15.39 -7.31 14.06
N GLU A 55 -14.57 -8.35 13.86
CA GLU A 55 -14.68 -9.61 14.59
C GLU A 55 -14.42 -9.44 16.09
N HIS A 56 -13.33 -8.78 16.47
CA HIS A 56 -13.02 -8.53 17.87
C HIS A 56 -14.05 -7.62 18.56
N LYS A 57 -14.67 -6.67 17.84
CA LYS A 57 -15.80 -5.87 18.34
C LYS A 57 -17.01 -6.75 18.68
N LYS A 58 -17.27 -7.81 17.91
CA LYS A 58 -18.32 -8.80 18.24
C LYS A 58 -17.97 -9.59 19.50
N PHE A 59 -16.72 -10.02 19.66
CA PHE A 59 -16.28 -10.71 20.89
C PHE A 59 -16.41 -9.81 22.13
N LEU A 60 -15.95 -8.56 22.03
CA LEU A 60 -16.09 -7.58 23.10
C LEU A 60 -17.56 -7.40 23.51
N SER A 61 -18.47 -7.22 22.55
CA SER A 61 -19.91 -7.12 22.80
C SER A 61 -20.46 -8.37 23.48
N HIS A 62 -19.95 -9.55 23.12
CA HIS A 62 -20.36 -10.81 23.73
C HIS A 62 -19.87 -10.96 25.18
N PHE A 63 -18.61 -10.60 25.46
CA PHE A 63 -18.05 -10.61 26.82
C PHE A 63 -18.77 -9.62 27.73
N GLU A 64 -19.16 -8.46 27.20
CA GLU A 64 -19.93 -7.45 27.94
C GLU A 64 -21.38 -7.88 28.19
N SER A 65 -22.09 -8.33 27.16
CA SER A 65 -23.52 -8.70 27.28
C SER A 65 -23.77 -10.03 27.99
N LYS A 66 -22.79 -10.95 27.96
CA LYS A 66 -22.90 -12.28 28.57
C LYS A 66 -21.85 -12.49 29.67
N ARG A 67 -21.56 -11.45 30.45
CA ARG A 67 -20.60 -11.51 31.56
C ARG A 67 -20.83 -12.71 32.50
N TYR A 68 -22.09 -13.11 32.71
CA TYR A 68 -22.46 -14.27 33.53
C TYR A 68 -21.95 -15.62 33.00
N VAL A 69 -21.70 -15.76 31.69
CA VAL A 69 -21.15 -16.97 31.07
C VAL A 69 -19.66 -17.12 31.39
N TYR A 70 -18.95 -16.00 31.49
CA TYR A 70 -17.48 -15.97 31.66
C TYR A 70 -17.06 -15.72 33.12
N GLY A 71 -18.00 -15.31 33.97
CA GLY A 71 -17.76 -15.07 35.39
C GLY A 71 -16.63 -14.06 35.60
N ARG A 72 -15.65 -14.43 36.42
CA ARG A 72 -14.52 -13.56 36.79
C ARG A 72 -13.57 -13.24 35.61
N HIS A 73 -13.57 -14.06 34.55
CA HIS A 73 -12.70 -13.86 33.38
C HIS A 73 -13.26 -12.87 32.36
N ALA A 74 -14.51 -12.43 32.52
CA ALA A 74 -15.14 -11.53 31.55
C ALA A 74 -14.38 -10.20 31.42
N ASP A 75 -13.85 -9.69 32.53
CA ASP A 75 -13.11 -8.42 32.55
C ASP A 75 -11.75 -8.55 31.86
N ASP A 76 -11.05 -9.67 32.08
CA ASP A 76 -9.78 -9.96 31.40
C ASP A 76 -9.98 -10.14 29.89
N LEU A 77 -11.02 -10.87 29.47
CA LEU A 77 -11.37 -11.09 28.07
C LEU A 77 -11.77 -9.78 27.37
N LYS A 78 -12.50 -8.91 28.08
CA LYS A 78 -12.81 -7.56 27.63
C LYS A 78 -11.54 -6.73 27.44
N ALA A 79 -10.68 -6.66 28.45
CA ALA A 79 -9.44 -5.88 28.41
C ALA A 79 -8.53 -6.36 27.26
N HIS A 80 -8.38 -7.68 27.10
CA HIS A 80 -7.63 -8.26 26.00
C HIS A 80 -8.22 -7.88 24.64
N SER A 81 -9.53 -8.00 24.46
CA SER A 81 -10.19 -7.65 23.19
C SER A 81 -10.05 -6.16 22.86
N GLN A 82 -10.16 -5.29 23.86
CA GLN A 82 -9.96 -3.86 23.69
C GLN A 82 -8.53 -3.53 23.23
N GLU A 83 -7.53 -4.19 23.82
CA GLU A 83 -6.13 -3.98 23.42
C GLU A 83 -5.85 -4.50 22.01
N VAL A 84 -6.38 -5.68 21.65
CA VAL A 84 -6.25 -6.21 20.28
C VAL A 84 -6.91 -5.28 19.26
N ILE A 85 -8.11 -4.77 19.55
CA ILE A 85 -8.80 -3.78 18.70
C ILE A 85 -7.91 -2.55 18.51
N ARG A 86 -7.35 -1.99 19.59
CA ARG A 86 -6.49 -0.80 19.54
C ARG A 86 -5.25 -1.02 18.69
N ILE A 87 -4.58 -2.16 18.85
CA ILE A 87 -3.38 -2.52 18.05
C ILE A 87 -3.75 -2.64 16.58
N TYR A 88 -4.86 -3.31 16.25
CA TYR A 88 -5.30 -3.47 14.87
C TYR A 88 -5.76 -2.15 14.25
N GLU A 89 -6.44 -1.29 14.99
CA GLU A 89 -6.79 0.06 14.52
C GLU A 89 -5.54 0.85 14.13
N GLN A 90 -4.48 0.80 14.95
CA GLN A 90 -3.20 1.42 14.58
C GLN A 90 -2.59 0.78 13.33
N ALA A 91 -2.59 -0.55 13.23
CA ALA A 91 -2.04 -1.25 12.08
C ALA A 91 -2.79 -0.92 10.78
N ALA A 92 -4.12 -0.81 10.82
CA ALA A 92 -4.93 -0.40 9.67
C ALA A 92 -4.63 1.04 9.25
N ILE A 93 -4.42 1.95 10.21
CA ILE A 93 -4.03 3.34 9.94
C ILE A 93 -2.66 3.39 9.27
N GLU A 94 -1.66 2.69 9.82
CA GLU A 94 -0.30 2.70 9.23
C GLU A 94 -0.29 2.07 7.84
N ASN A 95 -1.06 1.01 7.59
CA ASN A 95 -1.20 0.45 6.25
C ASN A 95 -1.81 1.45 5.25
N ARG A 96 -2.85 2.19 5.64
CA ARG A 96 -3.42 3.24 4.78
C ARG A 96 -2.40 4.35 4.48
N LYS A 97 -1.64 4.80 5.49
CA LYS A 97 -0.57 5.78 5.29
C LYS A 97 0.53 5.27 4.36
N MET A 98 0.89 3.99 4.46
CA MET A 98 1.87 3.39 3.55
C MET A 98 1.34 3.33 2.12
N ALA A 99 0.07 2.99 1.93
CA ALA A 99 -0.57 3.03 0.61
C ALA A 99 -0.56 4.45 0.00
N GLU A 100 -0.87 5.47 0.81
CA GLU A 100 -0.81 6.88 0.40
C GLU A 100 0.62 7.31 0.05
N TRP A 101 1.58 7.00 0.92
CA TRP A 101 2.99 7.34 0.72
C TRP A 101 3.58 6.72 -0.55
N VAL A 102 3.24 5.45 -0.84
CA VAL A 102 3.68 4.77 -2.06
C VAL A 102 3.08 5.42 -3.32
N ARG A 103 1.85 5.93 -3.27
CA ARG A 103 1.23 6.65 -4.39
C ARG A 103 1.87 8.01 -4.61
N GLU A 104 2.12 8.76 -3.54
CA GLU A 104 2.81 10.05 -3.61
C GLU A 104 4.22 9.90 -4.17
N ALA A 105 4.95 8.84 -3.79
CA ALA A 105 6.28 8.54 -4.30
C ALA A 105 6.29 8.07 -5.78
N GLY A 106 5.15 7.60 -6.30
CA GLY A 106 4.97 7.18 -7.68
C GLY A 106 4.56 8.31 -8.65
N HIS A 107 4.32 9.52 -8.15
CA HIS A 107 3.97 10.73 -8.91
C HIS A 107 5.19 11.64 -9.10
#